data_AF-A0A376MMG4-F1
#
_entry.id   AF-A0A376MMG4-F1
#
_cell.length_a   1.000
_cell.length_b   1.000
_cell.length_c   1.000
_cell.angle_alpha   90.00
_cell.angle_beta   90.00
_cell.angle_gamma   90.00
#
_symmetry.space_group_name_H-M   'P 1'
#
loop_
_entity.id
_entity.type
_entity.pdbx_description
1 polymer ?
#
loop_
_entity_poly.entity_id
_entity_poly.type
_entity_poly.pdbx_seq_one_letter_code
_entity_poly.pdbx_strand_id
1 'polypeptide(L)' 'MIIVTGGAGFIGSNIVKALNDKGITDILVVDNLKDGTKFVNLVDLDIADYMDKEDFLIQIMAGEEFG' A
#
# COMPACT_ATOMS: atom_id res chain seq x y z
N MET A 1 11.36 3.69 -2.61
CA MET A 1 9.96 3.29 -2.37
C MET A 1 9.74 1.82 -2.66
N ILE A 2 9.04 1.11 -1.76
CA ILE A 2 8.49 -0.24 -2.01
C ILE A 2 6.99 -0.11 -2.27
N ILE A 3 6.48 -0.78 -3.30
CA ILE A 3 5.04 -0.80 -3.60
C ILE A 3 4.45 -2.15 -3.18
N VAL A 4 3.39 -2.12 -2.36
CA VAL A 4 2.66 -3.32 -1.94
C VAL A 4 1.22 -3.23 -2.41
N THR A 5 0.90 -3.96 -3.49
CA THR A 5 -0.48 -4.10 -3.98
C THR A 5 -1.25 -5.11 -3.12
N GLY A 6 -2.55 -4.86 -2.93
CA GLY A 6 -3.34 -5.60 -1.94
C GLY A 6 -2.87 -5.36 -0.50
N GLY A 7 -2.20 -4.24 -0.23
CA GLY A 7 -1.53 -3.96 1.04
C GLY A 7 -2.47 -3.74 2.23
N ALA A 8 -3.74 -3.42 2.01
CA ALA A 8 -4.77 -3.39 3.06
C ALA A 8 -5.45 -4.76 3.26
N GLY A 9 -5.17 -5.74 2.38
CA GLY A 9 -5.64 -7.11 2.49
C GLY A 9 -4.87 -7.94 3.51
N PHE A 10 -5.32 -9.17 3.75
CA PHE A 10 -4.78 -10.05 4.79
C PHE A 10 -3.26 -10.32 4.67
N ILE A 11 -2.78 -10.70 3.48
CA ILE A 11 -1.36 -11.01 3.28
C ILE A 11 -0.55 -9.72 3.11
N GLY A 12 -1.07 -8.76 2.35
CA GLY A 12 -0.38 -7.51 2.07
C GLY A 12 -0.05 -6.72 3.33
N SER A 13 -0.98 -6.63 4.29
CA SER A 13 -0.74 -5.92 5.55
C SER A 13 0.34 -6.58 6.41
N ASN A 14 0.42 -7.92 6.39
CA ASN A 14 1.48 -8.64 7.07
C ASN A 14 2.85 -8.47 6.38
N ILE A 15 2.87 -8.31 5.06
CA ILE A 15 4.11 -7.94 4.33
C ILE A 15 4.55 -6.53 4.72
N VAL A 16 3.64 -5.55 4.72
CA VAL A 16 3.92 -4.17 5.18
C VAL A 16 4.44 -4.19 6.61
N LYS A 17 3.77 -4.93 7.51
CA LYS A 17 4.25 -5.10 8.89
C LYS A 17 5.66 -5.65 8.96
N ALA A 18 5.96 -6.72 8.22
CA ALA A 18 7.30 -7.32 8.22
C ALA A 18 8.37 -6.38 7.65
N LEU A 19 7.99 -5.45 6.75
CA LEU A 19 8.86 -4.38 6.26
C LEU A 19 9.08 -3.31 7.35
N ASN A 20 8.02 -2.88 8.04
CA ASN A 20 8.14 -1.95 9.17
C ASN A 20 9.01 -2.51 10.30
N ASP A 21 8.85 -3.80 10.64
CA ASP A 21 9.67 -4.49 11.65
C ASP A 21 11.18 -4.51 11.24
N LYS A 22 11.50 -4.29 9.96
CA LYS A 22 12.87 -4.13 9.42
C LYS A 22 13.30 -2.66 9.29
N GLY A 23 12.48 -1.70 9.74
CA GLY A 23 12.74 -0.26 9.64
C GLY A 23 12.43 0.34 8.27
N ILE A 24 11.72 -0.36 7.40
CA ILE A 24 11.31 0.14 6.08
C ILE A 24 9.91 0.75 6.20
N THR A 25 9.81 2.05 5.94
CA THR A 25 8.55 2.81 6.04
C THR A 25 8.21 3.58 4.76
N ASP A 26 9.15 3.69 3.81
CA ASP A 26 8.95 4.27 2.48
C ASP A 26 8.17 3.29 1.58
N ILE A 27 6.90 3.09 1.93
CA ILE A 27 5.99 2.09 1.35
C ILE A 27 4.75 2.77 0.78
N LEU A 28 4.49 2.54 -0.51
CA LEU A 28 3.22 2.87 -1.16
C LEU A 28 2.30 1.64 -1.10
N VAL A 29 1.19 1.78 -0.38
CA VAL A 29 0.14 0.74 -0.36
C VAL A 29 -0.87 1.01 -1.47
N VAL A 30 -1.11 -0.01 -2.30
CA VAL A 30 -2.14 0.05 -3.34
C VAL A 30 -3.24 -0.95 -3.01
N ASP A 31 -4.48 -0.51 -2.82
CA ASP A 31 -5.62 -1.41 -2.57
C ASP A 31 -6.94 -0.82 -3.11
N ASN A 32 -8.04 -1.51 -2.85
CA ASN A 32 -9.39 -1.03 -3.02
C ASN A 32 -10.08 -0.96 -1.64
N LEU A 33 -10.13 0.26 -1.10
CA LEU A 33 -10.79 0.58 0.16
C LEU A 33 -12.29 0.94 0.02
N LYS A 34 -12.98 0.53 -1.07
CA LYS A 34 -14.46 0.63 -1.13
C LYS A 34 -15.16 0.01 0.08
N ASP A 35 -14.53 -1.01 0.67
CA ASP A 35 -14.85 -1.49 2.00
C ASP A 35 -13.90 -0.85 3.02
N GLY A 36 -14.39 0.19 3.71
CA GLY A 36 -13.62 0.94 4.69
C GLY A 36 -13.22 0.12 5.93
N THR A 37 -13.78 -1.07 6.14
CA THR A 37 -13.39 -1.93 7.27
C THR A 37 -11.95 -2.43 7.16
N LYS A 38 -11.38 -2.50 5.95
CA LYS A 38 -9.99 -2.94 5.73
C LYS A 38 -8.95 -1.97 6.27
N PHE A 39 -9.35 -0.72 6.56
CA PHE A 39 -8.44 0.28 7.13
C PHE A 39 -7.83 -0.17 8.47
N VAL A 40 -8.53 -1.03 9.22
CA VAL A 40 -8.01 -1.61 10.48
C VAL A 40 -6.73 -2.41 10.29
N ASN A 41 -6.45 -2.91 9.08
CA ASN A 41 -5.23 -3.66 8.79
C ASN A 41 -4.00 -2.74 8.61
N LEU A 42 -4.21 -1.43 8.42
CA LEU A 42 -3.15 -0.45 8.20
C LEU A 42 -2.96 0.51 9.38
N VAL A 43 -3.90 0.55 10.33
CA VAL A 43 -3.93 1.56 11.41
C VAL A 43 -2.67 1.59 12.28
N ASP A 44 -2.03 0.44 12.47
CA ASP A 44 -0.82 0.28 13.29
C ASP A 44 0.46 0.16 12.44
N LEU A 45 0.41 0.47 11.14
CA LEU A 45 1.52 0.32 10.20
C LEU A 45 2.05 1.69 9.73
N ASP A 46 3.36 1.76 9.49
CA ASP A 46 4.03 2.95 8.97
C ASP A 46 4.14 2.85 7.44
N ILE A 47 3.35 3.67 6.74
CA ILE A 47 3.36 3.77 5.27
C ILE A 47 3.62 5.20 4.84
N ALA A 48 4.22 5.37 3.66
CA ALA A 48 4.47 6.69 3.09
C ALA A 48 3.20 7.26 2.44
N ASP A 49 2.47 6.42 1.72
CA ASP A 49 1.24 6.82 1.04
C ASP A 49 0.32 5.64 0.74
N TYR A 50 -0.93 5.96 0.41
CA TYR A 50 -1.95 5.04 -0.07
C TYR A 50 -2.48 5.49 -1.43
N MET A 51 -2.67 4.54 -2.35
CA MET A 51 -3.26 4.79 -3.67
C MET A 51 -4.36 3.78 -3.99
N ASP A 52 -5.43 4.27 -4.59
CA ASP A 52 -6.47 3.40 -5.13
C ASP A 52 -5.96 2.63 -6.37
N LYS A 53 -6.33 1.36 -6.49
CA LYS A 53 -5.83 0.50 -7.57
C LYS A 53 -6.19 1.03 -8.97
N GLU A 54 -7.30 1.74 -9.12
CA GLU A 54 -7.71 2.31 -10.41
C GLU A 54 -6.77 3.46 -10.80
N ASP A 55 -6.43 4.34 -9.86
CA ASP A 55 -5.48 5.44 -10.08
C ASP A 55 -4.07 4.92 -10.36
N PHE A 56 -3.64 3.89 -9.62
CA PHE A 56 -2.35 3.24 -9.81
C PHE A 56 -2.19 2.66 -11.23
N LEU A 57 -3.23 2.00 -11.74
CA LEU A 57 -3.23 1.47 -13.11
C LEU A 57 -3.11 2.59 -14.14
N ILE A 58 -3.84 3.70 -13.97
CA ILE A 58 -3.76 4.85 -14.88
C ILE A 58 -2.34 5.41 -14.93
N GLN A 59 -1.71 5.61 -13.77
CA GLN A 59 -0.35 6.16 -13.69
C GLN A 59 0.70 5.24 -14.31
N ILE A 60 0.63 3.92 -14.04
CA ILE A 60 1.51 2.95 -14.70
C ILE A 60 1.34 2.97 -16.22
N MET A 61 0.10 3.02 -16.71
CA MET A 61 -0.18 3.03 -18.15
C MET A 61 0.30 4.34 -18.81
N ALA A 62 0.33 5.44 -18.06
CA ALA A 62 0.88 6.71 -18.49
C ALA A 62 2.42 6.77 -18.43
N GLY A 63 3.06 5.75 -17.83
CA GLY A 63 4.52 5.69 -17.67
C GLY A 63 5.04 6.61 -16.57
N GLU A 64 4.22 6.96 -15.58
CA GLU A 64 4.68 7.74 -14.43
C GLU A 64 5.58 6.90 -13.51
N GLU A 65 6.55 7.57 -12.88
CA GLU A 65 7.43 6.96 -11.88
C GLU A 65 6.94 7.27 -10.46
N PHE A 66 6.98 6.26 -9.60
CA PHE A 66 6.61 6.37 -8.19
C PHE A 66 7.88 6.50 -7.36
N GLY A 67 8.37 7.74 -7.24
CA GLY A 67 9.54 8.14 -6.44
C GLY A 67 10.89 7.82 -7.04
#